data_AF-N1WDX0-F1
#
_entry.id   AF-N1WDX0-F1
#
_cell.length_a   1.000
_cell.length_b   1.000
_cell.length_c   1.000
_cell.angle_alpha   90.00
_cell.angle_beta   90.00
_cell.angle_gamma   90.00
#
_symmetry.space_group_name_H-M   'P 1'
#
loop_
_entity.id
_entity.type
_entity.pdbx_description
1 polymer ?
#
loop_
_entity_poly.entity_id
_entity_poly.type
_entity_poly.pdbx_seq_one_letter_code
_entity_poly.pdbx_strand_id
1 'polypeptide(L)'
;MVFKKMIAGFGWFSVQKNKSMEGHFPLIYFFFFLSLLFINCIKDDKKPDRSNTLGLLGIAAGTQTSTGSDDDQVLPPIPPIVGPPAGPGGPLNPPILNDIQAQVINAPNEDDPFKKLGKVFIDNITFQLPVHSQTTITSYVGRRNMKIDNDGNVSNALHYSTKTPSNAINGVIQFSFLINSDLKLKIILLARNEFGSSFKEVTFSHNRSCSNANLFPTTIGDCEDHCIKALTNEDGKMEFQSKYKHDNLDFLNMDIIGIDPLDEHDLTYYRYFFYNGNAPLPLGSTSVSTKIREFGENYTCMLLSSEVIEEKNNILNHRHLEGLIRIE
;
A
#
# COMPACT_ATOMS: atom_id res chain seq x y z
N MET A 1 -53.74 0.84 -23.87
CA MET A 1 -54.03 0.20 -22.57
C MET A 1 -53.06 -0.96 -22.41
N VAL A 2 -52.12 -0.81 -21.46
CA VAL A 2 -51.29 -1.82 -20.76
C VAL A 2 -50.12 -2.52 -21.50
N PHE A 3 -48.96 -2.39 -20.83
CA PHE A 3 -47.56 -2.75 -21.07
C PHE A 3 -47.18 -4.23 -20.84
N LYS A 4 -46.10 -4.71 -21.50
CA LYS A 4 -44.89 -5.37 -20.91
C LYS A 4 -43.92 -5.83 -22.02
N LYS A 5 -42.74 -5.21 -22.21
CA LYS A 5 -41.42 -5.47 -21.59
C LYS A 5 -40.87 -6.91 -21.78
N MET A 6 -39.87 -7.05 -22.66
CA MET A 6 -38.83 -8.08 -22.59
C MET A 6 -37.49 -7.35 -22.55
N ILE A 7 -36.84 -7.43 -21.38
CA ILE A 7 -35.47 -7.01 -21.12
C ILE A 7 -34.65 -8.29 -21.13
N ALA A 8 -33.64 -8.37 -22.00
CA ALA A 8 -32.55 -9.32 -21.87
C ALA A 8 -31.42 -8.60 -21.11
N GLY A 9 -31.24 -8.95 -19.84
CA GLY A 9 -30.20 -8.42 -18.97
C GLY A 9 -28.91 -9.22 -19.09
N PHE A 10 -27.78 -8.52 -19.09
CA PHE A 10 -26.48 -9.06 -18.74
C PHE A 10 -26.48 -9.50 -17.27
N GLY A 11 -25.82 -10.63 -17.01
CA GLY A 11 -25.76 -11.25 -15.71
C GLY A 11 -24.77 -10.58 -14.77
N TRP A 12 -25.25 -10.26 -13.58
CA TRP A 12 -24.48 -10.33 -12.33
C TRP A 12 -25.27 -11.22 -11.36
N PHE A 13 -24.57 -12.22 -10.81
CA PHE A 13 -24.94 -13.12 -9.70
C PHE A 13 -26.39 -13.64 -9.64
N SER A 14 -26.64 -14.80 -10.29
CA SER A 14 -27.75 -15.66 -9.92
C SER A 14 -27.40 -16.47 -8.66
N VAL A 15 -27.72 -15.94 -7.48
CA VAL A 15 -28.08 -16.81 -6.36
C VAL A 15 -29.46 -17.40 -6.72
N GLN A 16 -29.48 -18.63 -7.24
CA GLN A 16 -30.73 -19.35 -7.43
C GLN A 16 -31.36 -19.62 -6.05
N LYS A 17 -32.38 -18.84 -5.72
CA LYS A 17 -33.29 -19.12 -4.62
C LYS A 17 -34.09 -20.38 -4.98
N ASN A 18 -33.62 -21.52 -4.50
CA ASN A 18 -34.30 -22.80 -4.69
C ASN A 18 -35.58 -22.80 -3.84
N LYS A 19 -36.73 -22.54 -4.47
CA LYS A 19 -38.06 -22.68 -3.85
C LYS A 19 -38.42 -24.16 -3.74
N SER A 20 -37.80 -24.89 -2.80
CA SER A 20 -38.23 -26.25 -2.45
C SER A 20 -37.78 -26.68 -1.05
N MET A 21 -37.66 -25.76 -0.08
CA MET A 21 -37.28 -26.13 1.30
C MET A 21 -37.98 -25.33 2.40
N GLU A 22 -39.23 -24.92 2.18
CA GLU A 22 -40.06 -24.23 3.19
C GLU A 22 -40.72 -25.16 4.22
N GLY A 23 -40.32 -26.44 4.30
CA GLY A 23 -40.92 -27.43 5.22
C GLY A 23 -40.06 -27.94 6.38
N HIS A 24 -38.74 -27.69 6.41
CA HIS A 24 -37.84 -28.42 7.32
C HIS A 24 -36.88 -27.55 8.17
N PHE A 25 -37.00 -26.22 8.11
CA PHE A 25 -36.13 -25.32 8.87
C PHE A 25 -36.28 -25.31 10.41
N PRO A 26 -37.41 -25.64 11.05
CA PRO A 26 -37.49 -25.59 12.51
C PRO A 26 -36.85 -26.81 13.22
N LEU A 27 -36.62 -27.92 12.50
CA LEU A 27 -36.06 -29.16 13.08
C LEU A 27 -34.53 -29.12 13.20
N ILE A 28 -33.85 -28.47 12.25
CA ILE A 28 -32.37 -28.41 12.21
C ILE A 28 -31.83 -27.47 13.30
N TYR A 29 -32.52 -26.36 13.57
CA TYR A 29 -32.16 -25.44 14.66
C TYR A 29 -32.36 -26.07 16.05
N PHE A 30 -33.36 -26.94 16.21
CA PHE A 30 -33.61 -27.63 17.49
C PHE A 30 -32.49 -28.63 17.83
N PHE A 31 -31.95 -29.35 16.84
CA PHE A 31 -30.81 -30.26 17.05
C PHE A 31 -29.49 -29.52 17.32
N PHE A 32 -29.25 -28.36 16.67
CA PHE A 32 -28.07 -27.54 16.97
C PHE A 32 -28.11 -26.96 18.38
N PHE A 33 -29.29 -26.52 18.86
CA PHE A 33 -29.44 -25.99 20.22
C PHE A 33 -29.27 -27.05 21.30
N LEU A 34 -29.66 -28.31 21.03
CA LEU A 34 -29.46 -29.42 21.97
C LEU A 34 -27.97 -29.81 22.11
N SER A 35 -27.17 -29.63 21.06
CA SER A 35 -25.71 -29.93 21.08
C SER A 35 -24.90 -28.92 21.92
N LEU A 36 -25.37 -27.66 22.00
CA LEU A 36 -24.72 -26.59 22.77
C LEU A 36 -24.94 -26.72 24.29
N LEU A 37 -25.89 -27.56 24.73
CA LEU A 37 -26.13 -27.83 26.15
C LEU A 37 -25.16 -28.86 26.75
N PHE A 38 -24.34 -29.54 25.94
CA PHE A 38 -23.39 -30.57 26.42
C PHE A 38 -21.92 -30.13 26.46
N ILE A 39 -21.58 -28.88 26.14
CA ILE A 39 -20.18 -28.39 26.08
C ILE A 39 -19.90 -27.35 27.18
N ASN A 40 -20.39 -27.57 28.39
CA ASN A 40 -19.84 -26.88 29.57
C ASN A 40 -19.74 -27.85 30.75
N CYS A 41 -18.57 -27.80 31.38
CA CYS A 41 -18.11 -28.58 32.54
C CYS A 41 -17.49 -29.95 32.24
N ILE A 42 -16.23 -29.94 31.80
CA ILE A 42 -15.22 -30.81 32.42
C ILE A 42 -14.09 -29.92 32.94
N LYS A 43 -14.14 -29.71 34.25
CA LYS A 43 -13.03 -29.27 35.10
C LYS A 43 -12.06 -30.44 35.17
N ASP A 44 -10.76 -30.20 34.96
CA ASP A 44 -9.74 -31.06 35.53
C ASP A 44 -8.59 -30.22 36.09
N ASP A 45 -8.47 -30.32 37.41
CA ASP A 45 -7.33 -29.90 38.22
C ASP A 45 -6.09 -30.73 37.87
N LYS A 46 -4.93 -30.08 37.76
CA LYS A 46 -3.64 -30.57 38.29
C LYS A 46 -2.52 -29.53 38.12
N LYS A 47 -2.12 -28.93 39.24
CA LYS A 47 -0.71 -28.50 39.45
C LYS A 47 0.17 -29.74 39.63
N PRO A 48 1.46 -29.64 39.29
CA PRO A 48 2.42 -29.59 40.39
C PRO A 48 3.50 -28.51 40.21
N ASP A 49 4.01 -28.08 41.37
CA ASP A 49 5.15 -27.21 41.59
C ASP A 49 6.39 -27.54 40.76
N ARG A 50 7.07 -26.48 40.26
CA ARG A 50 8.45 -26.21 40.71
C ARG A 50 8.95 -24.81 40.33
N SER A 51 9.43 -24.14 41.38
CA SER A 51 10.60 -23.26 41.44
C SER A 51 10.48 -21.85 40.89
N ASN A 52 10.19 -20.94 41.83
CA ASN A 52 10.60 -19.54 41.79
C ASN A 52 12.10 -19.41 41.45
N THR A 53 12.42 -18.69 40.38
CA THR A 53 13.62 -17.85 40.30
C THR A 53 13.25 -16.54 39.64
N LEU A 54 13.05 -15.52 40.47
CA LEU A 54 13.19 -14.12 40.09
C LEU A 54 14.63 -13.91 39.59
N GLY A 55 14.78 -13.47 38.34
CA GLY A 55 16.05 -13.02 37.76
C GLY A 55 15.80 -11.73 36.99
N LEU A 56 16.00 -10.61 37.68
CA LEU A 56 16.07 -9.27 37.09
C LEU A 56 17.22 -9.27 36.07
N LEU A 57 16.95 -8.87 34.82
CA LEU A 57 17.84 -8.87 33.64
C LEU A 57 18.20 -10.26 33.09
N GLY A 58 17.43 -10.73 32.12
CA GLY A 58 17.75 -11.93 31.33
C GLY A 58 16.98 -11.95 30.01
N ILE A 59 17.66 -11.55 28.93
CA ILE A 59 17.17 -11.62 27.55
C ILE A 59 16.90 -13.09 27.21
N ALA A 60 15.66 -13.42 26.85
CA ALA A 60 15.35 -14.67 26.16
C ALA A 60 15.35 -14.40 24.65
N ALA A 61 16.37 -14.90 23.96
CA ALA A 61 16.37 -15.02 22.51
C ALA A 61 15.31 -16.06 22.11
N GLY A 62 14.32 -15.63 21.33
CA GLY A 62 13.26 -16.49 20.82
C GLY A 62 12.84 -16.03 19.42
N THR A 63 13.15 -16.87 18.45
CA THR A 63 12.75 -16.86 17.04
C THR A 63 11.32 -16.36 16.83
N GLN A 64 11.15 -15.22 16.12
CA GLN A 64 9.86 -14.78 15.62
C GLN A 64 9.71 -15.19 14.15
N THR A 65 9.00 -16.30 13.94
CA THR A 65 8.20 -16.54 12.74
C THR A 65 6.75 -16.61 13.19
N SER A 66 5.95 -15.63 12.79
CA SER A 66 4.52 -15.84 12.52
C SER A 66 3.98 -14.75 11.60
N THR A 67 3.49 -15.24 10.48
CA THR A 67 2.66 -14.66 9.43
C THR A 67 1.32 -14.08 9.90
N GLY A 68 0.94 -12.93 9.32
CA GLY A 68 -0.43 -12.59 8.89
C GLY A 68 -1.35 -11.80 9.85
N SER A 69 -1.63 -10.53 9.54
CA SER A 69 -2.98 -9.99 9.23
C SER A 69 -2.84 -8.53 8.78
N ASP A 70 -3.67 -8.13 7.81
CA ASP A 70 -3.93 -6.72 7.50
C ASP A 70 -4.48 -6.01 8.74
N ASP A 71 -3.70 -5.09 9.25
CA ASP A 71 -4.08 -3.92 10.05
C ASP A 71 -2.81 -3.07 10.09
N ASP A 72 -2.95 -1.75 9.91
CA ASP A 72 -1.84 -0.79 9.89
C ASP A 72 -0.76 -1.16 10.93
N GLN A 73 0.32 -1.80 10.47
CA GLN A 73 1.44 -2.18 11.33
C GLN A 73 2.17 -0.90 11.73
N VAL A 74 1.66 -0.26 12.77
CA VAL A 74 2.41 0.71 13.55
C VAL A 74 3.51 -0.08 14.24
N LEU A 75 4.67 -0.19 13.57
CA LEU A 75 5.87 -0.68 14.22
C LEU A 75 6.11 0.22 15.45
N PRO A 76 6.27 -0.37 16.65
CA PRO A 76 6.51 0.41 17.85
C PRO A 76 7.79 1.26 17.63
N PRO A 77 7.86 2.47 18.22
CA PRO A 77 9.06 3.30 18.15
C PRO A 77 10.27 2.45 18.54
N ILE A 78 11.19 2.30 17.59
CA ILE A 78 12.30 1.37 17.70
C ILE A 78 13.28 1.95 18.72
N PRO A 79 13.64 1.21 19.78
CA PRO A 79 14.54 1.72 20.80
C PRO A 79 15.93 1.99 20.23
N PRO A 80 16.64 3.01 20.75
CA PRO A 80 17.98 3.32 20.30
C PRO A 80 18.95 2.19 20.62
N ILE A 81 19.55 1.57 19.60
CA ILE A 81 20.63 0.60 19.78
C ILE A 81 21.92 1.38 20.04
N VAL A 82 22.35 1.43 21.31
CA VAL A 82 23.64 2.02 21.71
C VAL A 82 24.70 0.93 21.63
N GLY A 83 25.73 1.15 20.81
CA GLY A 83 26.88 0.24 20.70
C GLY A 83 27.74 0.27 21.98
N PRO A 84 28.50 -0.81 22.26
CA PRO A 84 29.47 -0.79 23.35
C PRO A 84 30.61 0.22 23.08
N PRO A 85 31.28 0.73 24.13
CA PRO A 85 32.34 1.73 23.99
C PRO A 85 33.48 1.28 23.06
N ALA A 86 34.15 2.24 22.44
CA ALA A 86 35.32 2.05 21.61
C ALA A 86 36.41 1.31 22.39
N GLY A 87 36.95 0.27 21.75
CA GLY A 87 38.09 -0.47 22.30
C GLY A 87 39.35 0.41 22.37
N PRO A 88 40.35 0.02 23.19
CA PRO A 88 41.62 0.73 23.30
C PRO A 88 42.28 0.95 21.92
N GLY A 89 42.67 2.19 21.62
CA GLY A 89 43.32 2.57 20.36
C GLY A 89 42.38 2.80 19.17
N GLY A 90 41.06 2.70 19.35
CA GLY A 90 40.08 3.01 18.32
C GLY A 90 39.86 4.52 18.10
N PRO A 91 39.25 4.93 16.97
CA PRO A 91 38.80 6.31 16.75
C PRO A 91 37.78 6.75 17.82
N LEU A 92 38.00 7.91 18.45
CA LEU A 92 37.14 8.49 19.50
C LEU A 92 36.37 9.72 18.99
N ASN A 93 35.83 9.63 17.78
CA ASN A 93 35.06 10.70 17.15
C ASN A 93 33.60 10.28 16.92
N PRO A 94 32.67 11.25 16.89
CA PRO A 94 31.32 10.97 16.44
C PRO A 94 31.34 10.50 14.98
N PRO A 95 30.39 9.63 14.58
CA PRO A 95 30.26 9.22 13.19
C PRO A 95 29.68 10.39 12.40
N ILE A 96 30.28 10.71 11.25
CA ILE A 96 29.75 11.71 10.33
C ILE A 96 29.57 11.05 8.97
N LEU A 97 28.32 10.70 8.64
CA LEU A 97 27.94 10.08 7.38
C LEU A 97 28.14 11.04 6.19
N ASN A 98 28.71 10.52 5.11
CA ASN A 98 28.66 11.14 3.79
C ASN A 98 27.27 10.97 3.17
N ASP A 99 27.01 11.66 2.06
CA ASP A 99 25.74 11.49 1.35
C ASP A 99 25.58 10.05 0.86
N ILE A 100 24.34 9.56 0.96
CA ILE A 100 23.97 8.18 0.63
C ILE A 100 23.37 8.12 -0.76
N GLN A 101 23.60 7.01 -1.45
CA GLN A 101 22.93 6.70 -2.69
C GLN A 101 22.10 5.42 -2.48
N ALA A 102 20.87 5.44 -2.98
CA ALA A 102 20.01 4.27 -3.02
C ALA A 102 19.76 3.91 -4.48
N GLN A 103 19.96 2.64 -4.80
CA GLN A 103 19.61 2.06 -6.09
C GLN A 103 18.37 1.22 -5.93
N VAL A 104 17.48 1.30 -6.91
CA VAL A 104 16.25 0.54 -6.91
C VAL A 104 16.14 -0.20 -8.22
N ILE A 105 15.99 -1.52 -8.12
CA ILE A 105 15.80 -2.38 -9.28
C ILE A 105 14.60 -3.28 -9.05
N ASN A 106 14.08 -3.87 -10.11
CA ASN A 106 13.08 -4.92 -9.98
C ASN A 106 13.68 -6.10 -9.22
N ALA A 107 12.91 -6.68 -8.30
CA ALA A 107 13.32 -7.90 -7.65
C ALA A 107 13.49 -9.04 -8.68
N PRO A 108 14.47 -9.93 -8.50
CA PRO A 108 14.65 -11.08 -9.38
C PRO A 108 13.43 -12.01 -9.30
N ASN A 109 13.14 -12.75 -10.38
CA ASN A 109 11.95 -13.60 -10.47
C ASN A 109 11.88 -14.67 -9.35
N GLU A 110 13.01 -15.08 -8.78
CA GLU A 110 13.08 -16.02 -7.66
C GLU A 110 12.47 -15.43 -6.38
N ASP A 111 12.73 -14.15 -6.11
CA ASP A 111 12.21 -13.41 -4.96
C ASP A 111 10.80 -12.85 -5.24
N ASP A 112 10.43 -12.71 -6.51
CA ASP A 112 9.22 -12.00 -6.95
C ASP A 112 8.55 -12.64 -8.18
N PRO A 113 7.92 -13.82 -8.02
CA PRO A 113 7.25 -14.51 -9.13
C PRO A 113 6.04 -13.73 -9.68
N PHE A 114 5.43 -12.88 -8.85
CA PHE A 114 4.25 -12.09 -9.20
C PHE A 114 4.58 -10.69 -9.72
N LYS A 115 5.86 -10.34 -9.83
CA LYS A 115 6.34 -9.04 -10.35
C LYS A 115 5.87 -7.82 -9.54
N LYS A 116 5.65 -7.97 -8.24
CA LYS A 116 5.15 -6.93 -7.33
C LYS A 116 6.25 -6.24 -6.53
N LEU A 117 7.47 -6.78 -6.48
CA LEU A 117 8.50 -6.32 -5.55
C LEU A 117 9.65 -5.56 -6.23
N GLY A 118 10.13 -4.52 -5.58
CA GLY A 118 11.39 -3.84 -5.85
C GLY A 118 12.46 -4.30 -4.86
N LYS A 119 13.70 -4.35 -5.32
CA LYS A 119 14.87 -4.53 -4.47
C LYS A 119 15.62 -3.21 -4.36
N VAL A 120 15.70 -2.69 -3.14
CA VAL A 120 16.43 -1.47 -2.83
C VAL A 120 17.78 -1.84 -2.26
N PHE A 121 18.82 -1.23 -2.81
CA PHE A 121 20.20 -1.37 -2.36
C PHE A 121 20.72 -0.03 -1.89
N ILE A 122 21.38 -0.06 -0.73
CA ILE A 122 22.17 1.05 -0.23
C ILE A 122 23.60 0.56 -0.18
N ASP A 123 24.41 1.07 -1.11
CA ASP A 123 25.82 0.77 -1.22
C ASP A 123 26.66 2.01 -0.85
N ASN A 124 27.99 1.83 -0.79
CA ASN A 124 28.96 2.91 -0.58
C ASN A 124 28.72 3.78 0.67
N ILE A 125 28.26 3.18 1.76
CA ILE A 125 28.13 3.87 3.04
C ILE A 125 29.52 4.22 3.56
N THR A 126 29.80 5.52 3.62
CA THR A 126 31.11 6.05 4.02
C THR A 126 30.98 7.16 5.05
N PHE A 127 32.08 7.42 5.74
CA PHE A 127 32.18 8.44 6.78
C PHE A 127 33.28 9.46 6.42
N GLN A 128 33.13 10.70 6.89
CA GLN A 128 34.14 11.75 6.69
C GLN A 128 35.46 11.41 7.41
N LEU A 129 35.36 10.77 8.57
CA LEU A 129 36.48 10.27 9.35
C LEU A 129 36.26 8.78 9.65
N PRO A 130 37.33 7.98 9.83
CA PRO A 130 37.21 6.60 10.29
C PRO A 130 36.37 6.51 11.57
N VAL A 131 35.53 5.48 11.66
CA VAL A 131 34.71 5.19 12.84
C VAL A 131 35.15 3.87 13.45
N HIS A 132 35.02 3.71 14.77
CA HIS A 132 35.38 2.45 15.41
C HIS A 132 34.40 1.32 15.06
N SER A 133 34.88 0.08 15.18
CA SER A 133 34.20 -1.13 14.70
C SER A 133 32.84 -1.43 15.33
N GLN A 134 32.51 -0.77 16.44
CA GLN A 134 31.26 -0.92 17.19
C GLN A 134 30.24 0.19 16.88
N THR A 135 30.54 1.09 15.94
CA THR A 135 29.57 2.09 15.48
C THR A 135 28.35 1.39 14.91
N THR A 136 27.19 1.63 15.52
CA THR A 136 25.92 1.07 15.09
C THR A 136 25.41 1.85 13.89
N ILE A 137 25.11 1.15 12.79
CA ILE A 137 24.57 1.73 11.57
C ILE A 137 23.24 1.05 11.29
N THR A 138 22.15 1.81 11.36
CA THR A 138 20.80 1.31 11.09
C THR A 138 20.25 1.98 9.85
N SER A 139 19.84 1.16 8.89
CA SER A 139 19.07 1.63 7.73
C SER A 139 17.60 1.38 7.99
N TYR A 140 16.80 2.43 7.92
CA TYR A 140 15.34 2.40 7.94
C TYR A 140 14.82 2.65 6.53
N VAL A 141 13.84 1.88 6.09
CA VAL A 141 13.11 2.11 4.83
C VAL A 141 11.62 2.18 5.13
N GLY A 142 10.95 3.16 4.56
CA GLY A 142 9.51 3.38 4.76
C GLY A 142 8.91 4.30 3.71
N ARG A 143 7.66 4.72 3.95
CA ARG A 143 6.97 5.70 3.11
C ARG A 143 7.59 7.10 3.27
N ARG A 144 7.29 8.04 2.36
CA ARG A 144 7.87 9.41 2.41
C ARG A 144 7.53 10.19 3.69
N ASN A 145 6.48 9.82 4.41
CA ASN A 145 6.11 10.40 5.70
C ASN A 145 6.94 9.89 6.90
N MET A 146 7.95 9.04 6.67
CA MET A 146 8.92 8.61 7.68
C MET A 146 9.74 9.80 8.20
N LYS A 147 9.90 9.88 9.53
CA LYS A 147 10.56 10.99 10.22
C LYS A 147 11.50 10.47 11.32
N ILE A 148 12.61 11.15 11.48
CA ILE A 148 13.55 10.98 12.59
C ILE A 148 13.40 12.17 13.55
N ASP A 149 13.34 11.89 14.86
CA ASP A 149 13.37 12.92 15.90
C ASP A 149 14.81 13.30 16.29
N ASN A 150 14.96 14.31 17.15
CA ASN A 150 16.28 14.75 17.63
C ASN A 150 17.01 13.69 18.47
N ASP A 151 16.27 12.75 19.06
CA ASP A 151 16.79 11.64 19.85
C ASP A 151 17.18 10.43 18.95
N GLY A 152 16.94 10.55 17.64
CA GLY A 152 17.21 9.56 16.61
C GLY A 152 16.24 8.38 16.58
N ASN A 153 15.06 8.51 17.18
CA ASN A 153 13.98 7.55 16.98
C ASN A 153 13.34 7.80 15.62
N VAL A 154 13.06 6.72 14.90
CA VAL A 154 12.41 6.77 13.59
C VAL A 154 10.98 6.29 13.71
N SER A 155 10.05 7.08 13.17
CA SER A 155 8.62 6.80 13.11
C SER A 155 8.18 6.49 11.68
N ASN A 156 7.17 5.63 11.51
CA ASN A 156 6.62 5.19 10.21
C ASN A 156 7.63 4.48 9.29
N ALA A 157 8.64 3.82 9.87
CA ALA A 157 9.47 2.88 9.11
C ALA A 157 8.67 1.61 8.80
N LEU A 158 8.88 1.02 7.63
CA LEU A 158 8.31 -0.29 7.25
C LEU A 158 9.28 -1.42 7.60
N HIS A 159 10.57 -1.21 7.33
CA HIS A 159 11.62 -2.16 7.66
C HIS A 159 12.85 -1.44 8.19
N TYR A 160 13.65 -2.16 8.98
CA TYR A 160 14.94 -1.69 9.43
C TYR A 160 15.95 -2.84 9.46
N SER A 161 17.22 -2.50 9.34
CA SER A 161 18.32 -3.43 9.52
C SER A 161 19.50 -2.71 10.12
N THR A 162 20.18 -3.37 11.05
CA THR A 162 21.32 -2.81 11.78
C THR A 162 22.57 -3.62 11.53
N LYS A 163 23.68 -2.92 11.29
CA LYS A 163 25.01 -3.49 11.11
C LYS A 163 26.03 -2.65 11.86
N THR A 164 27.18 -3.27 12.10
CA THR A 164 28.40 -2.60 12.57
C THR A 164 29.51 -2.85 11.55
N PRO A 165 30.56 -2.00 11.50
CA PRO A 165 31.72 -2.28 10.66
C PRO A 165 32.37 -3.65 10.93
N SER A 166 32.29 -4.17 12.17
CA SER A 166 32.78 -5.52 12.50
C SER A 166 32.03 -6.65 11.78
N ASN A 167 30.77 -6.41 11.42
CA ASN A 167 29.88 -7.41 10.80
C ASN A 167 29.67 -7.12 9.30
N ALA A 168 30.49 -6.23 8.73
CA ALA A 168 30.46 -5.87 7.33
C ALA A 168 31.09 -6.98 6.48
N ILE A 169 30.45 -7.28 5.34
CA ILE A 169 30.99 -8.26 4.39
C ILE A 169 32.14 -7.58 3.65
N ASN A 170 33.36 -8.11 3.77
CA ASN A 170 34.58 -7.55 3.16
C ASN A 170 34.85 -6.08 3.56
N GLY A 171 34.42 -5.66 4.75
CA GLY A 171 34.57 -4.28 5.22
C GLY A 171 33.62 -3.28 4.56
N VAL A 172 32.71 -3.73 3.69
CA VAL A 172 31.71 -2.88 3.02
C VAL A 172 30.37 -2.99 3.74
N ILE A 173 29.86 -1.85 4.18
CA ILE A 173 28.54 -1.75 4.83
C ILE A 173 27.51 -1.50 3.73
N GLN A 174 26.64 -2.48 3.55
CA GLN A 174 25.58 -2.43 2.55
C GLN A 174 24.26 -2.93 3.15
N PHE A 175 23.15 -2.37 2.69
CA PHE A 175 21.81 -2.81 3.05
C PHE A 175 21.01 -3.15 1.80
N SER A 176 20.13 -4.14 1.93
CA SER A 176 19.21 -4.53 0.87
C SER A 176 17.84 -4.83 1.45
N PHE A 177 16.80 -4.34 0.82
CA PHE A 177 15.41 -4.56 1.23
C PHE A 177 14.58 -4.99 0.02
N LEU A 178 13.67 -5.95 0.24
CA LEU A 178 12.59 -6.27 -0.69
C LEU A 178 11.35 -5.51 -0.22
N ILE A 179 10.73 -4.75 -1.12
CA ILE A 179 9.60 -3.88 -0.82
C ILE A 179 8.61 -3.89 -1.98
N ASN A 180 7.37 -3.49 -1.76
CA ASN A 180 6.41 -3.35 -2.84
C ASN A 180 6.84 -2.29 -3.84
N SER A 181 6.62 -2.58 -5.13
CA SER A 181 6.87 -1.66 -6.23
C SER A 181 5.81 -0.56 -6.28
N ASP A 182 6.01 0.43 -7.13
CA ASP A 182 5.07 1.53 -7.38
C ASP A 182 4.79 2.42 -6.16
N LEU A 183 5.74 2.44 -5.23
CA LEU A 183 5.72 3.24 -4.00
C LEU A 183 6.73 4.40 -4.04
N LYS A 184 6.32 5.50 -3.40
CA LYS A 184 7.13 6.66 -3.01
C LYS A 184 7.73 6.38 -1.64
N LEU A 185 9.06 6.30 -1.58
CA LEU A 185 9.76 5.77 -0.42
C LEU A 185 10.80 6.75 0.11
N LYS A 186 11.20 6.52 1.36
CA LYS A 186 12.30 7.20 2.03
C LYS A 186 13.17 6.17 2.73
N ILE A 187 14.48 6.37 2.64
CA ILE A 187 15.47 5.74 3.49
C ILE A 187 16.00 6.78 4.48
N ILE A 188 16.16 6.37 5.73
CA ILE A 188 16.95 7.08 6.74
C ILE A 188 18.07 6.15 7.18
N LEU A 189 19.32 6.58 6.98
CA LEU A 189 20.48 5.89 7.49
C LEU A 189 20.96 6.63 8.74
N LEU A 190 20.99 5.94 9.88
CA LEU A 190 21.41 6.47 11.17
C LEU A 190 22.69 5.76 11.62
N ALA A 191 23.75 6.52 11.89
CA ALA A 191 24.96 6.03 12.51
C ALA A 191 25.09 6.58 13.94
N ARG A 192 25.40 5.73 14.91
CA ARG A 192 25.50 6.10 16.33
C ARG A 192 26.63 5.36 17.04
N ASN A 193 27.35 6.09 17.88
CA ASN A 193 28.25 5.55 18.89
C ASN A 193 28.15 6.38 20.18
N GLU A 194 29.01 6.11 21.15
CA GLU A 194 29.06 6.82 22.42
C GLU A 194 29.47 8.29 22.31
N PHE A 195 30.08 8.71 21.19
CA PHE A 195 30.53 10.09 20.97
C PHE A 195 29.48 10.94 20.24
N GLY A 196 28.48 10.32 19.62
CA GLY A 196 27.37 11.03 18.99
C GLY A 196 26.64 10.22 17.92
N SER A 197 25.80 10.91 17.16
CA SER A 197 25.07 10.33 16.03
C SER A 197 25.02 11.25 14.83
N SER A 198 24.92 10.66 13.64
CA SER A 198 24.60 11.36 12.39
C SER A 198 23.60 10.56 11.59
N PHE A 199 22.80 11.25 10.78
CA PHE A 199 21.86 10.60 9.87
C PHE A 199 21.88 11.24 8.49
N LYS A 200 21.44 10.47 7.50
CA LYS A 200 21.21 10.92 6.13
C LYS A 200 19.89 10.34 5.64
N GLU A 201 19.17 11.15 4.86
CA GLU A 201 17.91 10.73 4.24
C GLU A 201 18.06 10.74 2.72
N VAL A 202 17.39 9.80 2.07
CA VAL A 202 17.20 9.83 0.62
C VAL A 202 15.79 9.40 0.30
N THR A 203 15.11 10.17 -0.56
CA THR A 203 13.80 9.82 -1.10
C THR A 203 13.96 9.27 -2.50
N PHE A 204 13.12 8.31 -2.85
CA PHE A 204 13.14 7.68 -4.16
C PHE A 204 11.75 7.11 -4.48
N SER A 205 11.63 6.58 -5.69
CA SER A 205 10.41 6.01 -6.24
C SER A 205 10.76 4.78 -7.05
N HIS A 206 9.90 3.76 -7.03
CA HIS A 206 10.07 2.57 -7.85
C HIS A 206 8.94 2.46 -8.86
N ASN A 207 9.17 2.87 -10.11
CA ASN A 207 8.12 2.99 -11.12
C ASN A 207 8.04 1.73 -12.00
N ARG A 208 7.73 0.58 -11.40
CA ARG A 208 7.73 -0.70 -12.13
C ARG A 208 6.58 -0.78 -13.11
N SER A 209 5.34 -0.60 -12.65
CA SER A 209 4.14 -0.70 -13.48
C SER A 209 3.92 0.53 -14.35
N CYS A 210 4.38 1.72 -13.91
CA CYS A 210 4.24 2.98 -14.64
C CYS A 210 5.47 3.41 -15.45
N SER A 211 6.47 2.55 -15.67
CA SER A 211 7.71 2.96 -16.37
C SER A 211 7.47 3.68 -17.71
N ASN A 212 6.48 3.22 -18.48
CA ASN A 212 6.05 3.80 -19.76
C ASN A 212 4.69 4.52 -19.71
N ALA A 213 4.16 4.76 -18.51
CA ALA A 213 2.88 5.43 -18.34
C ALA A 213 3.01 6.95 -18.58
N ASN A 214 1.88 7.59 -18.88
CA ASN A 214 1.84 9.04 -19.04
C ASN A 214 2.13 9.73 -17.70
N LEU A 215 3.03 10.72 -17.70
CA LEU A 215 3.35 11.49 -16.50
C LEU A 215 2.20 12.44 -16.15
N PHE A 216 1.78 12.47 -14.89
CA PHE A 216 0.83 13.45 -14.37
C PHE A 216 1.41 14.88 -14.42
N PRO A 217 0.64 15.91 -14.81
CA PRO A 217 -0.74 15.88 -15.29
C PRO A 217 -0.85 15.41 -16.75
N THR A 218 -1.94 14.71 -17.08
CA THR A 218 -2.12 14.11 -18.41
C THR A 218 -3.58 13.96 -18.81
N THR A 219 -3.81 13.60 -20.07
CA THR A 219 -5.12 13.22 -20.62
C THR A 219 -5.02 11.86 -21.29
N ILE A 220 -5.98 10.99 -21.00
CA ILE A 220 -6.15 9.67 -21.62
C ILE A 220 -7.41 9.73 -22.49
N GLY A 221 -7.35 9.24 -23.74
CA GLY A 221 -8.48 9.28 -24.68
C GLY A 221 -8.62 10.60 -25.44
N ASP A 222 -9.79 10.82 -26.03
CA ASP A 222 -10.12 12.01 -26.84
C ASP A 222 -11.26 12.81 -26.20
N CYS A 223 -10.98 14.04 -25.80
CA CYS A 223 -11.95 14.88 -25.09
C CYS A 223 -13.06 15.47 -25.96
N GLU A 224 -13.02 15.20 -27.27
CA GLU A 224 -14.14 15.40 -28.18
C GLU A 224 -15.10 14.20 -28.26
N ASP A 225 -14.77 13.09 -27.58
CA ASP A 225 -15.63 11.91 -27.45
C ASP A 225 -15.68 11.45 -25.97
N HIS A 226 -14.71 10.65 -25.53
CA HIS A 226 -14.53 10.18 -24.16
C HIS A 226 -13.07 10.32 -23.74
N CYS A 227 -12.81 11.04 -22.65
CA CYS A 227 -11.47 11.18 -22.09
C CYS A 227 -11.46 11.21 -20.56
N ILE A 228 -10.30 10.88 -19.99
CA ILE A 228 -9.97 11.08 -18.58
C ILE A 228 -8.88 12.14 -18.52
N LYS A 229 -9.11 13.21 -17.76
CA LYS A 229 -8.14 14.25 -17.45
C LYS A 229 -7.64 14.09 -16.02
N ALA A 230 -6.33 14.02 -15.88
CA ALA A 230 -5.65 14.07 -14.58
C ALA A 230 -4.98 15.43 -14.45
N LEU A 231 -5.48 16.26 -13.53
CA LEU A 231 -5.13 17.68 -13.39
C LEU A 231 -4.83 18.03 -11.94
N THR A 232 -4.12 19.13 -11.74
CA THR A 232 -3.99 19.77 -10.43
C THR A 232 -5.10 20.79 -10.27
N ASN A 233 -5.87 20.72 -9.19
CA ASN A 233 -6.93 21.67 -8.90
C ASN A 233 -6.38 22.98 -8.31
N GLU A 234 -7.26 23.96 -8.09
CA GLU A 234 -6.89 25.26 -7.51
C GLU A 234 -6.27 25.17 -6.10
N ASP A 235 -6.56 24.10 -5.35
CA ASP A 235 -5.98 23.83 -4.02
C ASP A 235 -4.61 23.12 -4.08
N GLY A 236 -4.05 22.89 -5.27
CA GLY A 236 -2.81 22.13 -5.44
C GLY A 236 -2.95 20.61 -5.26
N LYS A 237 -4.18 20.09 -5.20
CA LYS A 237 -4.48 18.66 -5.06
C LYS A 237 -4.74 18.02 -6.43
N MET A 238 -4.44 16.74 -6.56
CA MET A 238 -4.76 15.99 -7.77
C MET A 238 -6.25 15.73 -7.90
N GLU A 239 -6.80 16.04 -9.07
CA GLU A 239 -8.18 15.83 -9.48
C GLU A 239 -8.22 15.04 -10.78
N PHE A 240 -9.11 14.05 -10.81
CA PHE A 240 -9.34 13.19 -11.97
C PHE A 240 -10.74 13.44 -12.46
N GLN A 241 -10.87 13.83 -13.71
CA GLN A 241 -12.13 14.16 -14.35
C GLN A 241 -12.33 13.25 -15.55
N SER A 242 -13.39 12.46 -15.55
CA SER A 242 -13.85 11.81 -16.78
C SER A 242 -14.83 12.74 -17.47
N LYS A 243 -14.69 12.91 -18.78
CA LYS A 243 -15.52 13.75 -19.64
C LYS A 243 -16.05 12.91 -20.80
N TYR A 244 -17.36 12.94 -20.99
CA TYR A 244 -18.04 12.25 -22.07
C TYR A 244 -18.91 13.23 -22.86
N LYS A 245 -18.83 13.19 -24.18
CA LYS A 245 -19.69 13.94 -25.10
C LYS A 245 -20.78 13.01 -25.61
N HIS A 246 -22.03 13.44 -25.50
CA HIS A 246 -23.18 12.62 -25.87
C HIS A 246 -24.23 13.41 -26.62
N ASP A 247 -25.00 12.68 -27.42
CA ASP A 247 -26.24 13.16 -28.03
C ASP A 247 -27.37 13.25 -26.99
N ASN A 248 -28.61 13.41 -27.45
CA ASN A 248 -29.77 13.21 -26.60
C ASN A 248 -29.83 11.74 -26.16
N LEU A 249 -29.83 11.49 -24.84
CA LEU A 249 -29.81 10.16 -24.24
C LEU A 249 -31.00 9.95 -23.29
N ASP A 250 -31.58 8.74 -23.28
CA ASP A 250 -32.63 8.36 -22.33
C ASP A 250 -32.04 7.96 -20.97
N PHE A 251 -30.82 7.44 -21.00
CA PHE A 251 -30.06 6.99 -19.83
C PHE A 251 -28.59 7.31 -20.00
N LEU A 252 -27.93 7.73 -18.92
CA LEU A 252 -26.48 7.86 -18.85
C LEU A 252 -26.01 7.50 -17.44
N ASN A 253 -25.16 6.49 -17.35
CA ASN A 253 -24.35 6.21 -16.17
C ASN A 253 -22.89 6.36 -16.57
N MET A 254 -22.13 7.07 -15.74
CA MET A 254 -20.73 7.38 -16.00
C MET A 254 -19.97 7.36 -14.69
N ASP A 255 -18.82 6.71 -14.65
CA ASP A 255 -17.98 6.69 -13.48
C ASP A 255 -16.51 7.00 -13.79
N ILE A 256 -15.76 7.20 -12.71
CA ILE A 256 -14.31 7.24 -12.72
C ILE A 256 -13.78 6.60 -11.45
N ILE A 257 -12.75 5.78 -11.64
CA ILE A 257 -12.05 5.07 -10.59
C ILE A 257 -10.55 5.04 -10.85
N GLY A 258 -9.76 5.15 -9.79
CA GLY A 258 -8.32 4.92 -9.79
C GLY A 258 -8.02 3.66 -9.00
N ILE A 259 -7.22 2.76 -9.57
CA ILE A 259 -6.96 1.41 -9.06
C ILE A 259 -5.45 1.17 -8.95
N ASP A 260 -5.01 0.44 -7.92
CA ASP A 260 -3.61 -0.01 -7.81
C ASP A 260 -3.37 -1.07 -8.88
N PRO A 261 -2.43 -0.88 -9.82
CA PRO A 261 -2.14 -1.90 -10.83
C PRO A 261 -1.61 -3.21 -10.24
N LEU A 262 -1.09 -3.23 -9.00
CA LEU A 262 -0.51 -4.44 -8.41
C LEU A 262 -1.54 -5.28 -7.66
N ASP A 263 -2.40 -4.63 -6.89
CA ASP A 263 -3.33 -5.31 -5.98
C ASP A 263 -4.80 -5.09 -6.37
N GLU A 264 -5.09 -4.33 -7.43
CA GLU A 264 -6.45 -4.04 -7.92
C GLU A 264 -7.38 -3.41 -6.88
N HIS A 265 -6.81 -2.78 -5.84
CA HIS A 265 -7.58 -2.07 -4.83
C HIS A 265 -7.97 -0.67 -5.31
N ASP A 266 -9.15 -0.21 -4.92
CA ASP A 266 -9.63 1.14 -5.22
C ASP A 266 -8.86 2.20 -4.43
N LEU A 267 -8.37 3.21 -5.13
CA LEU A 267 -7.46 4.24 -4.60
C LEU A 267 -8.05 5.63 -4.53
N THR A 268 -9.11 5.80 -5.30
CA THR A 268 -9.94 7.01 -5.32
C THR A 268 -11.29 6.65 -4.77
N TYR A 269 -12.02 7.63 -4.24
CA TYR A 269 -13.45 7.43 -4.09
C TYR A 269 -14.07 7.25 -5.46
N TYR A 270 -14.76 6.12 -5.62
CA TYR A 270 -15.71 5.92 -6.70
C TYR A 270 -16.66 7.12 -6.75
N ARG A 271 -16.68 7.75 -7.92
CA ARG A 271 -17.63 8.81 -8.24
C ARG A 271 -18.34 8.39 -9.50
N TYR A 272 -19.66 8.49 -9.45
CA TYR A 272 -20.50 8.19 -10.57
C TYR A 272 -21.52 9.31 -10.75
N PHE A 273 -21.93 9.49 -11.99
CA PHE A 273 -23.04 10.29 -12.41
C PHE A 273 -24.09 9.35 -13.00
N PHE A 274 -25.33 9.52 -12.55
CA PHE A 274 -26.44 8.68 -12.98
C PHE A 274 -27.60 9.56 -13.41
N TYR A 275 -28.06 9.35 -14.64
CA TYR A 275 -29.22 9.97 -15.23
C TYR A 275 -30.21 8.89 -15.68
N ASN A 276 -31.42 8.96 -15.12
CA ASN A 276 -32.57 8.16 -15.52
C ASN A 276 -33.81 9.05 -15.38
N GLY A 277 -33.96 9.97 -16.32
CA GLY A 277 -34.99 11.00 -16.31
C GLY A 277 -36.20 10.64 -17.19
N ASN A 278 -37.33 11.30 -16.94
CA ASN A 278 -38.53 11.16 -17.76
C ASN A 278 -38.42 11.85 -19.13
N ALA A 279 -37.38 12.66 -19.33
CA ALA A 279 -37.05 13.32 -20.60
C ALA A 279 -35.63 12.93 -21.02
N PRO A 280 -35.24 13.03 -22.29
CA PRO A 280 -33.86 12.78 -22.69
C PRO A 280 -32.91 13.83 -22.07
N LEU A 281 -31.75 13.38 -21.59
CA LEU A 281 -30.62 14.26 -21.28
C LEU A 281 -30.23 14.99 -22.57
N PRO A 282 -30.19 16.33 -22.60
CA PRO A 282 -29.90 17.07 -23.82
C PRO A 282 -28.47 16.85 -24.30
N LEU A 283 -28.25 16.96 -25.61
CA LEU A 283 -26.93 17.01 -26.25
C LEU A 283 -25.97 17.89 -25.46
N GLY A 284 -24.78 17.37 -25.20
CA GLY A 284 -23.75 18.15 -24.54
C GLY A 284 -22.57 17.30 -24.10
N SER A 285 -21.94 17.74 -23.02
CA SER A 285 -20.90 16.98 -22.36
C SER A 285 -21.19 16.90 -20.88
N THR A 286 -21.10 15.68 -20.36
CA THR A 286 -21.21 15.37 -18.95
C THR A 286 -19.82 15.03 -18.41
N SER A 287 -19.53 15.46 -17.18
CA SER A 287 -18.27 15.18 -16.53
C SER A 287 -18.46 14.77 -15.09
N VAL A 288 -17.68 13.80 -14.64
CA VAL A 288 -17.55 13.39 -13.25
C VAL A 288 -16.12 13.66 -12.80
N SER A 289 -15.94 14.24 -11.62
CA SER A 289 -14.61 14.36 -11.01
C SER A 289 -14.51 13.73 -9.64
N THR A 290 -13.32 13.21 -9.34
CA THR A 290 -12.94 12.66 -8.05
C THR A 290 -11.57 13.19 -7.61
N LYS A 291 -11.34 13.17 -6.30
CA LYS A 291 -10.08 13.60 -5.68
C LYS A 291 -9.44 12.41 -4.97
N ILE A 292 -8.11 12.34 -5.00
CA ILE A 292 -7.38 11.37 -4.19
C ILE A 292 -7.31 11.87 -2.74
N ARG A 293 -7.62 11.01 -1.76
CA ARG A 293 -7.44 11.33 -0.34
C ARG A 293 -6.00 11.11 0.13
N GLU A 294 -5.31 10.03 -0.30
CA GLU A 294 -4.03 9.60 0.31
C GLU A 294 -3.01 8.92 -0.65
N PHE A 295 -3.46 8.40 -1.80
CA PHE A 295 -2.63 7.56 -2.68
C PHE A 295 -1.51 8.33 -3.41
N GLY A 296 -1.75 9.59 -3.76
CA GLY A 296 -0.81 10.44 -4.48
C GLY A 296 0.48 10.74 -3.73
N GLU A 297 0.44 10.62 -2.41
CA GLU A 297 1.58 10.87 -1.53
C GLU A 297 2.51 9.67 -1.44
N ASN A 298 1.97 8.46 -1.57
CA ASN A 298 2.66 7.21 -1.25
C ASN A 298 2.92 6.31 -2.46
N TYR A 299 2.27 6.55 -3.59
CA TYR A 299 2.37 5.69 -4.75
C TYR A 299 2.76 6.47 -6.00
N THR A 300 3.31 5.75 -6.96
CA THR A 300 3.85 6.32 -8.20
C THR A 300 3.12 5.84 -9.45
N CYS A 301 2.27 4.82 -9.33
CA CYS A 301 1.47 4.29 -10.42
C CYS A 301 0.00 4.25 -10.04
N MET A 302 -0.88 4.59 -10.98
CA MET A 302 -2.32 4.41 -10.84
C MET A 302 -2.91 4.04 -12.19
N LEU A 303 -3.82 3.07 -12.22
CA LEU A 303 -4.67 2.80 -13.37
C LEU A 303 -5.94 3.64 -13.21
N LEU A 304 -6.17 4.57 -14.13
CA LEU A 304 -7.45 5.27 -14.20
C LEU A 304 -8.37 4.49 -15.14
N SER A 305 -9.61 4.28 -14.70
CA SER A 305 -10.67 3.67 -15.48
C SER A 305 -11.91 4.56 -15.44
N SER A 306 -12.63 4.59 -16.55
CA SER A 306 -13.92 5.24 -16.67
C SER A 306 -14.84 4.38 -17.51
N GLU A 307 -15.97 4.00 -16.93
CA GLU A 307 -17.06 3.33 -17.62
C GLU A 307 -18.17 4.32 -17.95
N VAL A 308 -18.72 4.18 -19.15
CA VAL A 308 -19.88 4.93 -19.63
C VAL A 308 -20.89 3.95 -20.17
N ILE A 309 -22.07 3.92 -19.57
CA ILE A 309 -23.22 3.15 -20.03
C ILE A 309 -24.30 4.15 -20.43
N GLU A 310 -24.68 4.14 -21.70
CA GLU A 310 -25.72 5.02 -22.24
C GLU A 310 -26.84 4.23 -22.90
N GLU A 311 -28.05 4.77 -22.87
CA GLU A 311 -29.18 4.24 -23.64
C GLU A 311 -29.76 5.32 -24.54
N LYS A 312 -29.93 4.99 -25.82
CA LYS A 312 -30.58 5.85 -26.82
C LYS A 312 -31.52 5.01 -27.68
N ASN A 313 -32.80 5.36 -27.73
CA ASN A 313 -33.79 4.63 -28.55
C ASN A 313 -33.87 3.12 -28.22
N ASN A 314 -33.78 2.76 -26.93
CA ASN A 314 -33.68 1.37 -26.44
C ASN A 314 -32.42 0.60 -26.87
N ILE A 315 -31.38 1.28 -27.33
CA ILE A 315 -30.07 0.68 -27.59
C ILE A 315 -29.13 1.07 -26.46
N LEU A 316 -28.64 0.07 -25.73
CA LEU A 316 -27.65 0.23 -24.68
C LEU A 316 -26.25 0.15 -25.28
N ASN A 317 -25.43 1.18 -25.08
CA ASN A 317 -24.01 1.15 -25.41
C ASN A 317 -23.17 1.18 -24.14
N HIS A 318 -22.03 0.49 -24.19
CA HIS A 318 -21.03 0.51 -23.14
C HIS A 318 -19.70 0.97 -23.75
N ARG A 319 -19.07 1.96 -23.12
CA ARG A 319 -17.74 2.43 -23.46
C ARG A 319 -16.86 2.36 -22.23
N HIS A 320 -15.67 1.82 -22.43
CA HIS A 320 -14.64 1.67 -21.43
C HIS A 320 -13.40 2.43 -21.87
N LEU A 321 -12.84 3.22 -20.96
CA LEU A 321 -11.58 3.90 -21.17
C LEU A 321 -10.70 3.71 -19.95
N GLU A 322 -9.49 3.19 -20.16
CA GLU A 322 -8.50 3.04 -19.11
C GLU A 322 -7.13 3.54 -19.55
N GLY A 323 -6.30 3.90 -18.58
CA GLY A 323 -4.92 4.24 -18.83
C GLY A 323 -4.10 4.38 -17.56
N LEU A 324 -2.85 3.90 -17.65
CA LEU A 324 -1.88 4.05 -16.58
C LEU A 324 -1.33 5.48 -16.55
N ILE A 325 -1.19 6.00 -15.33
CA ILE A 325 -0.54 7.28 -15.06
C ILE A 325 0.62 7.10 -14.08
N ARG A 326 1.67 7.91 -14.28
CA ARG A 326 2.82 8.02 -13.37
C ARG A 326 2.71 9.28 -12.53
N ILE A 327 2.88 9.14 -11.22
CA ILE A 327 2.77 10.22 -10.23
C ILE A 327 4.12 10.35 -9.52
N GLU A 328 4.83 11.47 -9.71
CA GLU A 328 6.15 11.72 -9.08
C GLU A 328 6.07 12.55 -7.79
#